data_AF-A0A7S2FZ89-F1
#
_entry.id   AF-A0A7S2FZ89-F1
#
_cell.length_a   1.000
_cell.length_b   1.000
_cell.length_c   1.000
_cell.angle_alpha   90.00
_cell.angle_beta   90.00
_cell.angle_gamma   90.00
#
_symmetry.space_group_name_H-M   'P 1'
#
loop_
_entity.id
_entity.type
_entity.pdbx_description
1 polymer ?
#
loop_
_entity_poly.entity_id
_entity_poly.type
_entity_poly.pdbx_seq_one_letter_code
_entity_poly.pdbx_strand_id
1 'polypeptide(L)'
;FMTFHGGSEVDQVIDAMDFAVYAYDVEHVIIDNLQFMLSRLGRRSGGDFNSRFDQQDLAIEKFRRFATDKNVHITLVVHPRKEDEGVRLGLSSVFGSAKATQEADCVLIIQSDGELKYLDVKKNRYDGQLGIVPVHFSSFTGSYYEPNAEESANLKKRILSKPEYPRFSGR
;
A
#
# COMPACT_ATOMS: atom_id res chain seq x y z
N PHE A 1 -9.36 4.12 -17.26
CA PHE A 1 -9.94 3.70 -15.97
C PHE A 1 -10.96 2.61 -16.23
N MET A 2 -10.76 1.40 -15.70
CA MET A 2 -11.77 0.34 -15.78
C MET A 2 -12.72 0.49 -14.59
N THR A 3 -14.01 0.65 -14.86
CA THR A 3 -15.02 0.93 -13.82
C THR A 3 -15.56 -0.37 -13.24
N PHE A 4 -14.93 -0.88 -12.19
CA PHE A 4 -15.49 -1.96 -11.37
C PHE A 4 -16.36 -1.33 -10.27
N HIS A 5 -17.68 -1.49 -10.37
CA HIS A 5 -18.63 -0.98 -9.38
C HIS A 5 -19.21 -2.12 -8.54
N GLY A 6 -18.79 -2.19 -7.27
CA GLY A 6 -19.39 -3.05 -6.25
C GLY A 6 -19.01 -4.54 -6.34
N GLY A 7 -18.08 -4.99 -5.49
CA GLY A 7 -17.75 -6.39 -5.22
C GLY A 7 -17.62 -7.28 -6.46
N SER A 8 -16.78 -6.86 -7.40
CA SER A 8 -16.27 -7.78 -8.42
C SER A 8 -15.44 -8.86 -7.74
N GLU A 9 -15.72 -10.12 -8.07
CA GLU A 9 -14.92 -11.26 -7.64
C GLU A 9 -13.49 -11.05 -8.14
N VAL A 10 -12.49 -11.40 -7.33
CA VAL A 10 -11.06 -11.22 -7.63
C VAL A 10 -10.70 -11.76 -9.02
N ASP A 11 -11.33 -12.86 -9.42
CA ASP A 11 -11.12 -13.48 -10.73
C ASP A 11 -11.51 -12.56 -11.90
N GLN A 12 -12.60 -11.80 -11.78
CA GLN A 12 -13.00 -10.83 -12.82
C GLN A 12 -11.99 -9.70 -12.98
N VAL A 13 -11.36 -9.29 -11.87
CA VAL A 13 -10.31 -8.27 -11.90
C VAL A 13 -9.06 -8.82 -12.59
N ILE A 14 -8.70 -10.07 -12.31
CA ILE A 14 -7.57 -10.74 -12.97
C ILE A 14 -7.84 -10.92 -14.47
N ASP A 15 -9.03 -11.38 -14.86
CA ASP A 15 -9.38 -11.54 -16.28
C ASP A 15 -9.28 -10.21 -17.04
N ALA A 16 -9.73 -9.13 -16.41
CA ALA A 16 -9.64 -7.80 -16.98
C ALA A 16 -8.19 -7.28 -17.06
N MET A 17 -7.38 -7.55 -16.03
CA MET A 17 -5.95 -7.26 -16.07
C MET A 17 -5.27 -8.05 -17.19
N ASP A 18 -5.60 -9.34 -17.35
CA ASP A 18 -5.03 -10.20 -18.37
C ASP A 18 -5.35 -9.68 -19.78
N PHE A 19 -6.61 -9.32 -20.01
CA PHE A 19 -7.03 -8.68 -21.25
C PHE A 19 -6.28 -7.36 -21.49
N ALA A 20 -6.11 -6.54 -20.45
CA ALA A 20 -5.41 -5.26 -20.58
C ALA A 20 -3.93 -5.43 -20.94
N VAL A 21 -3.25 -6.40 -20.32
CA VAL A 21 -1.87 -6.77 -20.65
C VAL A 21 -1.80 -7.29 -22.08
N TYR A 22 -2.69 -8.22 -22.46
CA TYR A 22 -2.68 -8.84 -23.78
C TYR A 22 -3.01 -7.88 -24.93
N ALA A 23 -4.00 -7.01 -24.74
CA ALA A 23 -4.52 -6.15 -25.81
C ALA A 23 -3.83 -4.79 -25.92
N TYR A 24 -3.24 -4.30 -24.81
CA TYR A 24 -2.70 -2.94 -24.74
C TYR A 24 -1.28 -2.87 -24.16
N ASP A 25 -0.60 -4.00 -23.97
CA ASP A 25 0.77 -4.09 -23.43
C ASP A 25 0.93 -3.31 -22.10
N VAL A 26 -0.07 -3.42 -21.22
CA VAL A 26 -0.03 -2.76 -19.91
C VAL A 26 1.07 -3.37 -19.05
N GLU A 27 2.03 -2.55 -18.63
CA GLU A 27 3.13 -2.98 -17.74
C GLU A 27 2.89 -2.63 -16.26
N HIS A 28 2.01 -1.67 -15.97
CA HIS A 28 1.73 -1.21 -14.60
C HIS A 28 0.23 -1.16 -14.31
N VAL A 29 -0.19 -1.92 -13.31
CA VAL A 29 -1.58 -1.98 -12.83
C VAL A 29 -1.67 -1.37 -11.44
N ILE A 30 -2.64 -0.48 -11.23
CA ILE A 30 -2.97 0.09 -9.92
C ILE A 30 -4.34 -0.42 -9.48
N ILE A 31 -4.40 -1.04 -8.30
CA ILE A 31 -5.63 -1.57 -7.70
C ILE A 31 -5.96 -0.76 -6.44
N ASP A 32 -7.08 -0.03 -6.47
CA ASP A 32 -7.59 0.80 -5.37
C ASP A 32 -9.10 0.55 -5.16
N ASN A 33 -9.57 -0.08 -4.07
CA ASN A 33 -8.84 -0.64 -2.94
C ASN A 33 -9.20 -2.12 -2.72
N LEU A 34 -8.22 -2.92 -2.28
CA LEU A 34 -8.36 -4.31 -1.86
C LEU A 34 -9.58 -4.54 -0.94
N GLN A 35 -9.85 -3.59 -0.04
CA GLN A 35 -10.93 -3.64 0.96
C GLN A 35 -12.33 -3.72 0.33
N PHE A 36 -12.55 -3.11 -0.84
CA PHE A 36 -13.86 -3.12 -1.50
C PHE A 36 -14.16 -4.45 -2.18
N MET A 37 -13.13 -5.10 -2.73
CA MET A 37 -13.27 -6.38 -3.44
C MET A 37 -13.76 -7.51 -2.50
N LEU A 38 -13.47 -7.41 -1.20
CA LEU A 38 -13.71 -8.48 -0.23
C LEU A 38 -15.00 -8.31 0.61
N SER A 39 -15.63 -7.13 0.51
CA SER A 39 -16.71 -6.72 1.42
C SER A 39 -18.08 -7.40 1.20
N ARG A 40 -18.28 -8.11 0.08
CA ARG A 40 -19.59 -8.70 -0.29
C ARG A 40 -19.74 -10.20 0.03
N LEU A 41 -18.67 -11.00 0.03
CA LEU A 41 -18.81 -12.43 0.33
C LEU A 41 -19.22 -12.69 1.79
N GLY A 42 -18.69 -11.90 2.73
CA GLY A 42 -19.03 -12.00 4.15
C GLY A 42 -20.42 -11.50 4.55
N ARG A 43 -21.28 -11.11 3.59
CA ARG A 43 -22.69 -10.73 3.83
C ARG A 43 -23.70 -11.74 3.26
N ARG A 44 -23.29 -12.63 2.35
CA ARG A 44 -24.19 -13.64 1.73
C ARG A 44 -24.22 -14.96 2.49
N SER A 45 -23.10 -15.36 3.08
CA SER A 45 -23.08 -16.29 4.21
C SER A 45 -22.99 -15.45 5.48
N GLY A 46 -23.60 -15.87 6.58
CA GLY A 46 -23.34 -15.29 7.92
C GLY A 46 -21.90 -15.56 8.38
N GLY A 47 -20.93 -15.10 7.58
CA GLY A 47 -19.58 -15.63 7.47
C GLY A 47 -18.63 -15.04 8.49
N ASP A 48 -17.94 -15.95 9.15
CA ASP A 48 -16.89 -15.72 10.15
C ASP A 48 -15.83 -14.72 9.66
N PHE A 49 -15.30 -13.91 10.59
CA PHE A 49 -14.29 -12.88 10.30
C PHE A 49 -13.04 -13.46 9.63
N ASN A 50 -12.71 -14.72 9.96
CA ASN A 50 -11.63 -15.49 9.35
C ASN A 50 -11.78 -15.61 7.83
N SER A 51 -12.99 -15.86 7.33
CA SER A 51 -13.25 -16.04 5.89
C SER A 51 -12.89 -14.81 5.04
N ARG A 52 -12.92 -13.60 5.63
CA ARG A 52 -12.57 -12.37 4.92
C ARG A 52 -11.05 -12.23 4.76
N PHE A 53 -10.29 -12.63 5.78
CA PHE A 53 -8.83 -12.64 5.70
C PHE A 53 -8.34 -13.70 4.73
N ASP A 54 -8.95 -14.88 4.75
CA ASP A 54 -8.60 -15.96 3.81
C ASP A 54 -8.82 -15.53 2.35
N GLN A 55 -9.92 -14.80 2.08
CA GLN A 55 -10.18 -14.24 0.75
C GLN A 55 -9.19 -13.15 0.36
N GLN A 56 -8.78 -12.31 1.31
CA GLN A 56 -7.74 -11.31 1.08
C GLN A 56 -6.42 -11.98 0.70
N ASP A 57 -6.07 -13.05 1.42
CA ASP A 57 -4.84 -13.80 1.23
C ASP A 57 -4.81 -14.51 -0.12
N LEU A 58 -5.94 -15.07 -0.52
CA LEU A 58 -6.13 -15.63 -1.85
C LEU A 58 -5.99 -14.56 -2.94
N ALA A 59 -6.55 -13.37 -2.72
CA ALA A 59 -6.44 -12.27 -3.67
C ALA A 59 -4.98 -11.82 -3.85
N ILE A 60 -4.26 -11.61 -2.75
CA ILE A 60 -2.85 -11.22 -2.74
C ILE A 60 -2.00 -12.27 -3.47
N GLU A 61 -2.23 -13.55 -3.20
CA GLU A 61 -1.52 -14.65 -3.87
C GLU A 61 -1.75 -14.64 -5.37
N LYS A 62 -3.01 -14.48 -5.81
CA LYS A 62 -3.34 -14.39 -7.23
C LYS A 62 -2.69 -13.18 -7.90
N PHE A 63 -2.70 -12.01 -7.25
CA PHE A 63 -2.03 -10.82 -7.78
C PHE A 63 -0.51 -11.00 -7.86
N ARG A 64 0.12 -11.58 -6.83
CA ARG A 64 1.56 -11.87 -6.83
C ARG A 64 1.95 -12.79 -7.97
N ARG A 65 1.18 -13.85 -8.17
CA ARG A 65 1.36 -14.79 -9.28
C ARG A 65 1.19 -14.09 -10.62
N PHE A 66 0.12 -13.31 -10.80
CA PHE A 66 -0.12 -12.57 -12.04
C PHE A 66 1.03 -11.61 -12.38
N ALA A 67 1.51 -10.83 -11.40
CA ALA A 67 2.65 -9.92 -11.58
C ALA A 67 3.90 -10.67 -12.08
N THR A 68 4.15 -11.86 -11.54
CA THR A 68 5.29 -12.71 -11.92
C THR A 68 5.09 -13.32 -13.31
N ASP A 69 3.94 -13.95 -13.55
CA ASP A 69 3.65 -14.68 -14.80
C ASP A 69 3.56 -13.74 -16.01
N LYS A 70 3.07 -12.51 -15.80
CA LYS A 70 2.88 -11.51 -16.86
C LYS A 70 3.99 -10.46 -16.92
N ASN A 71 4.94 -10.51 -15.98
CA ASN A 71 6.02 -9.54 -15.85
C ASN A 71 5.51 -8.09 -15.80
N VAL A 72 4.52 -7.83 -14.93
CA VAL A 72 3.94 -6.50 -14.72
C VAL A 72 4.15 -6.02 -13.30
N HIS A 73 4.22 -4.71 -13.12
CA HIS A 73 4.22 -4.09 -11.81
C HIS A 73 2.79 -3.90 -11.31
N ILE A 74 2.52 -4.30 -10.06
CA ILE A 74 1.23 -4.07 -9.42
C ILE A 74 1.42 -3.15 -8.21
N THR A 75 0.68 -2.05 -8.17
CA THR A 75 0.54 -1.20 -6.99
C THR A 75 -0.81 -1.43 -6.34
N LEU A 76 -0.80 -1.85 -5.08
CA LEU A 76 -2.00 -2.15 -4.31
C LEU A 76 -2.18 -1.11 -3.20
N VAL A 77 -3.32 -0.42 -3.22
CA VAL A 77 -3.72 0.46 -2.12
C VAL A 77 -4.43 -0.37 -1.06
N VAL A 78 -3.98 -0.25 0.19
CA VAL A 78 -4.55 -0.96 1.35
C VAL A 78 -4.71 0.03 2.49
N HIS A 79 -5.91 0.13 3.07
CA HIS A 79 -6.12 0.94 4.27
C HIS A 79 -5.42 0.31 5.49
N PRO A 80 -4.95 1.12 6.45
CA PRO A 80 -4.46 0.60 7.71
C PRO A 80 -5.60 0.02 8.57
N ARG A 81 -5.24 -0.79 9.57
CA ARG A 81 -6.12 -1.16 10.68
C ARG A 81 -6.46 0.11 11.47
N LYS A 82 -7.58 0.08 12.20
CA LYS A 82 -7.86 1.12 13.18
C LYS A 82 -6.80 1.04 14.27
N GLU A 83 -5.98 2.08 14.36
CA GLU A 83 -4.97 2.30 15.39
C GLU A 83 -5.39 3.56 16.17
N ASP A 84 -4.85 3.73 17.38
CA ASP A 84 -5.09 4.95 18.16
C ASP A 84 -4.51 6.18 17.43
N GLU A 85 -5.14 7.33 17.61
CA GLU A 85 -4.69 8.58 17.00
C GLU A 85 -3.27 8.92 17.45
N GLY A 86 -2.40 9.26 16.49
CA GLY A 86 -1.00 9.58 16.75
C GLY A 86 -0.06 8.37 16.82
N VAL A 87 -0.57 7.13 16.75
CA VAL A 87 0.29 5.95 16.66
C VAL A 87 0.90 5.84 15.26
N ARG A 88 2.23 5.69 15.21
CA ARG A 88 2.96 5.49 13.97
C ARG A 88 2.61 4.15 13.35
N LEU A 89 2.19 4.17 12.08
CA LEU A 89 1.88 2.97 11.33
C LEU A 89 3.17 2.15 11.05
N GLY A 90 3.05 0.84 11.22
CA GLY A 90 4.08 -0.14 10.89
C GLY A 90 3.61 -1.15 9.84
N LEU A 91 4.46 -2.13 9.54
CA LEU A 91 4.06 -3.26 8.68
C LEU A 91 2.88 -4.04 9.28
N SER A 92 2.76 -4.08 10.61
CA SER A 92 1.64 -4.71 11.33
C SER A 92 0.35 -3.91 11.27
N SER A 93 0.42 -2.62 10.91
CA SER A 93 -0.74 -1.74 10.85
C SER A 93 -1.50 -1.84 9.53
N VAL A 94 -1.01 -2.63 8.55
CA VAL A 94 -1.75 -2.89 7.31
C VAL A 94 -2.99 -3.75 7.61
N PHE A 95 -4.17 -3.33 7.12
CA PHE A 95 -5.41 -4.09 7.30
C PHE A 95 -5.43 -5.36 6.47
N GLY A 96 -5.84 -6.46 7.11
CA GLY A 96 -5.78 -7.79 6.53
C GLY A 96 -4.83 -8.71 7.28
N SER A 97 -4.46 -9.83 6.66
CA SER A 97 -3.39 -10.66 7.20
C SER A 97 -2.01 -10.01 6.97
N ALA A 98 -0.98 -10.56 7.60
CA ALA A 98 0.41 -10.20 7.32
C ALA A 98 0.88 -10.61 5.91
N LYS A 99 0.10 -11.40 5.15
CA LYS A 99 0.48 -11.90 3.82
C LYS A 99 0.72 -10.76 2.84
N ALA A 100 -0.07 -9.67 2.92
CA ALA A 100 0.10 -8.50 2.04
C ALA A 100 1.51 -7.91 2.12
N THR A 101 2.02 -7.70 3.33
CA THR A 101 3.34 -7.13 3.55
C THR A 101 4.47 -8.15 3.36
N GLN A 102 4.19 -9.45 3.54
CA GLN A 102 5.14 -10.53 3.27
C GLN A 102 5.39 -10.72 1.76
N GLU A 103 4.33 -10.75 0.96
CA GLU A 103 4.39 -10.96 -0.49
C GLU A 103 4.82 -9.72 -1.29
N ALA A 104 4.62 -8.52 -0.74
CA ALA A 104 5.03 -7.28 -1.39
C ALA A 104 6.55 -7.13 -1.49
N ASP A 105 7.08 -6.69 -2.64
CA ASP A 105 8.50 -6.35 -2.76
C ASP A 105 8.82 -4.99 -2.14
N CYS A 106 7.87 -4.06 -2.18
CA CYS A 106 7.98 -2.73 -1.60
C CYS A 106 6.75 -2.42 -0.75
N VAL A 107 6.95 -1.80 0.42
CA VAL A 107 5.85 -1.29 1.27
C VAL A 107 6.14 0.17 1.59
N LEU A 108 5.24 1.03 1.13
CA LEU A 108 5.25 2.46 1.35
C LEU A 108 4.06 2.85 2.20
N ILE A 109 4.28 3.69 3.21
CA ILE A 109 3.22 4.23 4.05
C ILE A 109 3.25 5.75 3.96
N ILE A 110 2.15 6.38 3.54
CA ILE A 110 1.97 7.81 3.70
C ILE A 110 1.53 8.07 5.14
N GLN A 111 2.40 8.68 5.93
CA GLN A 111 2.18 8.98 7.33
C GLN A 111 1.97 10.47 7.55
N SER A 112 1.35 10.81 8.67
CA SER A 112 1.14 12.18 9.14
C SER A 112 1.38 12.20 10.64
N ASP A 113 2.19 13.13 11.12
CA ASP A 113 2.42 13.33 12.56
C ASP A 113 1.56 14.46 13.16
N GLY A 114 0.54 14.90 12.40
CA GLY A 114 -0.33 16.03 12.72
C GLY A 114 0.11 17.33 12.08
N GLU A 115 1.41 17.51 11.81
CA GLU A 115 1.97 18.72 11.21
C GLU A 115 2.62 18.46 9.85
N LEU A 116 3.34 17.34 9.73
CA LEU A 116 4.11 16.95 8.57
C LEU A 116 3.59 15.63 8.00
N LYS A 117 3.47 15.61 6.67
CA LYS A 117 3.22 14.37 5.91
C LYS A 117 4.51 13.89 5.28
N TYR A 118 4.68 12.58 5.22
CA TYR A 118 5.87 11.97 4.65
C TYR A 118 5.56 10.55 4.17
N LEU A 119 6.31 10.11 3.16
CA LEU A 119 6.33 8.73 2.69
C LEU A 119 7.39 7.96 3.50
N ASP A 120 6.99 6.88 4.14
CA ASP A 120 7.86 5.99 4.92
C ASP A 120 8.04 4.66 4.17
N VAL A 121 9.27 4.39 3.72
CA VAL A 121 9.64 3.14 3.05
C VAL A 121 9.91 2.10 4.12
N LYS A 122 8.93 1.21 4.34
CA LYS A 122 8.99 0.15 5.37
C LYS A 122 9.58 -1.15 4.87
N LYS A 123 9.56 -1.38 3.56
CA LYS A 123 10.13 -2.56 2.93
C LYS A 123 10.60 -2.20 1.53
N ASN A 124 11.76 -2.71 1.17
CA ASN A 124 12.33 -2.65 -0.16
C ASN A 124 13.18 -3.91 -0.36
N ARG A 125 12.70 -4.85 -1.18
CA ARG A 125 13.35 -6.14 -1.40
C ARG A 125 14.54 -6.06 -2.37
N TYR A 126 14.62 -4.99 -3.18
CA TYR A 126 15.63 -4.87 -4.21
C TYR A 126 17.04 -4.70 -3.60
N ASP A 127 17.21 -3.71 -2.72
CA ASP A 127 18.50 -3.41 -2.09
C ASP A 127 18.43 -3.21 -0.57
N GLY A 128 17.24 -3.35 0.03
CA GLY A 128 17.04 -3.18 1.46
C GLY A 128 17.01 -1.73 1.95
N GLN A 129 17.17 -0.73 1.08
CA GLN A 129 17.18 0.66 1.50
C GLN A 129 15.80 1.10 2.00
N LEU A 130 15.78 1.58 3.24
CA LEU A 130 14.62 2.18 3.88
C LEU A 130 14.85 3.68 4.06
N GLY A 131 13.77 4.44 4.25
CA GLY A 131 13.90 5.87 4.40
C GLY A 131 12.58 6.61 4.47
N ILE A 132 12.69 7.92 4.62
CA ILE A 132 11.56 8.83 4.73
C ILE A 132 11.72 9.92 3.69
N VAL A 133 10.62 10.24 3.01
CA VAL A 133 10.54 11.35 2.06
C VAL A 133 9.45 12.32 2.53
N PRO A 134 9.80 13.51 3.06
CA PRO A 134 8.82 14.54 3.38
C PRO A 134 8.03 14.96 2.15
N VAL A 135 6.73 15.19 2.30
CA VAL A 135 5.86 15.64 1.21
C VAL A 135 4.98 16.79 1.67
N HIS A 136 4.83 17.79 0.80
CA HIS A 136 3.90 18.90 0.98
C HIS A 136 2.69 18.74 0.08
N PHE A 137 1.51 19.08 0.58
CA PHE A 137 0.30 19.13 -0.23
C PHE A 137 0.09 20.55 -0.75
N SER A 138 0.03 20.70 -2.07
CA SER A 138 -0.37 21.94 -2.72
C SER A 138 -1.88 21.92 -2.94
N SER A 139 -2.63 22.74 -2.20
CA SER A 139 -4.07 22.90 -2.41
C SER A 139 -4.41 23.55 -3.74
N PHE A 140 -3.47 24.30 -4.32
CA PHE A 140 -3.62 24.93 -5.63
C PHE A 140 -3.61 23.90 -6.77
N THR A 141 -2.70 22.92 -6.72
CA THR A 141 -2.58 21.88 -7.75
C THR A 141 -3.29 20.58 -7.40
N GLY A 142 -3.70 20.41 -6.13
CA GLY A 142 -4.29 19.17 -5.64
C GLY A 142 -3.30 18.01 -5.55
N SER A 143 -1.99 18.28 -5.48
CA SER A 143 -0.94 17.26 -5.56
C SER A 143 0.06 17.34 -4.41
N TYR A 144 0.69 16.18 -4.12
CA TYR A 144 1.85 16.14 -3.24
C TYR A 144 3.14 16.42 -4.03
N TYR A 145 4.12 17.06 -3.40
CA TYR A 145 5.45 17.26 -3.94
C TYR A 145 6.52 17.11 -2.85
N GLU A 146 7.73 16.69 -3.24
CA GLU A 146 8.88 16.73 -2.33
C GLU A 146 9.38 18.18 -2.23
N PRO A 147 9.62 18.71 -1.02
CA PRO A 147 10.28 19.99 -0.83
C PRO A 147 11.67 20.04 -1.46
N ASN A 148 12.27 21.23 -1.56
CA ASN A 148 13.65 21.36 -2.03
C ASN A 148 14.64 20.57 -1.14
N ALA A 149 15.83 20.27 -1.64
CA ALA A 149 16.78 19.39 -0.97
C ALA A 149 17.17 19.83 0.45
N GLU A 150 17.33 21.14 0.68
CA GLU A 150 17.69 21.69 1.99
C GLU A 150 16.54 21.51 2.99
N GLU A 151 15.32 21.87 2.58
CA GLU A 151 14.12 21.71 3.38
C GLU A 151 13.81 20.24 3.65
N SER A 152 13.90 19.38 2.63
CA SER A 152 13.75 17.92 2.74
C SER A 152 14.74 17.35 3.76
N ALA A 153 16.01 17.78 3.76
CA ALA A 153 16.99 17.34 4.74
C ALA A 153 16.65 17.79 6.17
N ASN A 154 16.20 19.03 6.35
CA ASN A 154 15.81 19.56 7.65
C ASN A 154 14.56 18.86 8.21
N LEU A 155 13.56 18.62 7.37
CA LEU A 155 12.35 17.89 7.73
C LEU A 155 12.66 16.42 8.08
N LYS A 156 13.53 15.75 7.30
CA LYS A 156 14.00 14.39 7.63
C LYS A 156 14.63 14.34 9.02
N LYS A 157 15.53 15.28 9.35
CA LYS A 157 16.15 15.36 10.70
C LYS A 157 15.09 15.55 11.78
N ARG A 158 14.12 16.45 11.56
CA ARG A 158 13.03 16.71 12.51
C ARG A 158 12.17 15.46 12.74
N ILE A 159 11.78 14.76 11.68
CA ILE A 159 11.00 13.51 11.77
C ILE A 159 11.80 12.44 12.53
N LEU A 160 13.06 12.21 12.12
CA LEU A 160 13.91 11.18 12.72
C LEU A 160 14.35 11.48 14.17
N SER A 161 14.30 12.74 14.61
CA SER A 161 14.60 13.11 16.00
C SER A 161 13.49 12.71 16.99
N LYS A 162 12.30 12.36 16.50
CA LYS A 162 11.17 11.99 17.37
C LYS A 162 11.42 10.64 18.05
N PRO A 163 10.98 10.46 19.29
CA PRO A 163 11.22 9.24 20.08
C PRO A 163 10.65 7.96 19.45
N GLU A 164 9.66 8.11 18.57
CA GLU A 164 9.01 7.03 17.80
C GLU A 164 9.90 6.44 16.69
N TYR A 165 11.02 7.09 16.37
CA TYR A 165 12.01 6.58 15.43
C TYR A 165 13.16 5.92 16.20
N PRO A 166 13.51 4.66 15.86
CA PRO A 166 14.70 4.06 16.46
C PRO A 166 15.89 4.97 16.14
N ARG A 167 16.60 5.41 17.18
CA ARG A 167 17.87 6.10 16.98
C ARG A 167 18.76 5.11 16.24
N PHE A 168 19.24 5.49 15.06
CA PHE A 168 20.30 4.74 14.39
C PHE A 168 21.50 4.71 15.35
N SER A 169 21.64 3.63 16.12
CA SER A 169 22.93 3.27 16.70
C SER A 169 23.72 2.68 15.55
N GLY A 170 24.55 3.52 14.92
CA GLY A 170 25.50 3.05 13.92
C GLY A 170 26.28 1.86 14.49
N ARG A 171 26.25 0.74 13.77
CA ARG A 171 27.35 -0.22 13.77
C ARG A 171 28.16 0.03 12.51
#